data_AF-A0A225WH21-F1
#
_entry.id   AF-A0A225WH21-F1
#
_cell.length_a   1.000
_cell.length_b   1.000
_cell.length_c   1.000
_cell.angle_alpha   90.00
_cell.angle_beta   90.00
_cell.angle_gamma   90.00
#
_symmetry.space_group_name_H-M   'P 1'
#
loop_
_entity.id
_entity.type
_entity.pdbx_description
1 polymer ?
#
loop_
_entity_poly.entity_id
_entity_poly.type
_entity_poly.pdbx_seq_one_letter_code
_entity_poly.pdbx_strand_id
1 'polypeptide(L)'
;MRGGALMHGVFCTLTNYSFGGRCGNAVHENDTVMQGVVATAPIPAGEMIGEYLGRMELFRSPRRIQHCNEGTRMLKGQCVAINALNTGGPMCLLNHSCNPSARFREVQTGAGSRSSW
;
A
#
# COMPACT_ATOMS: atom_id res chain seq x y z
N MET A 1 -25.66 -13.49 22.29
CA MET A 1 -24.50 -14.39 22.07
C MET A 1 -23.53 -13.66 21.15
N ARG A 2 -22.29 -13.45 21.59
CA ARG A 2 -21.22 -12.79 20.82
C ARG A 2 -20.71 -13.78 19.76
N GLY A 3 -20.95 -13.52 18.49
CA GLY A 3 -20.37 -14.27 17.36
C GLY A 3 -19.39 -13.37 16.64
N GLY A 4 -18.09 -13.66 16.78
CA GLY A 4 -17.03 -12.91 16.12
C GLY A 4 -17.17 -12.97 14.61
N ALA A 5 -17.14 -11.81 13.95
CA ALA A 5 -17.09 -11.72 12.50
C ALA A 5 -15.78 -12.35 12.03
N LEU A 6 -15.88 -13.50 11.35
CA LEU A 6 -14.76 -14.13 10.69
C LEU A 6 -14.17 -13.18 9.64
N MET A 7 -12.85 -13.09 9.65
CA MET A 7 -11.91 -12.30 8.85
C MET A 7 -12.05 -12.50 7.33
N HIS A 8 -13.24 -12.31 6.75
CA HIS A 8 -13.44 -12.45 5.31
C HIS A 8 -12.89 -11.22 4.59
N GLY A 9 -11.83 -11.41 3.80
CA GLY A 9 -11.27 -10.38 2.91
C GLY A 9 -10.01 -9.65 3.42
N VAL A 10 -9.48 -10.04 4.58
CA VAL A 10 -8.22 -9.45 5.10
C VAL A 10 -6.99 -9.98 4.35
N PHE A 11 -7.03 -11.25 3.92
CA PHE A 11 -5.92 -11.94 3.26
C PHE A 11 -6.29 -12.43 1.86
N CYS A 12 -5.30 -12.50 0.96
CA CYS A 12 -5.42 -13.19 -0.32
C CYS A 12 -5.63 -14.70 -0.06
N THR A 13 -6.71 -15.26 -0.60
CA THR A 13 -6.95 -16.72 -0.63
C THR A 13 -6.86 -17.23 -2.06
N LEU A 14 -6.84 -18.56 -2.24
CA LEU A 14 -6.88 -19.19 -3.57
C LEU A 14 -8.11 -18.77 -4.40
N THR A 15 -9.19 -18.35 -3.76
CA THR A 15 -10.48 -18.02 -4.41
C THR A 15 -10.57 -16.57 -4.91
N ASN A 16 -9.66 -15.67 -4.50
CA ASN A 16 -9.71 -14.23 -4.79
C ASN A 16 -8.54 -13.75 -5.69
N TYR A 17 -8.05 -14.60 -6.60
CA TYR A 17 -6.63 -14.56 -7.01
C TYR A 17 -6.35 -14.67 -8.53
N SER A 18 -5.28 -14.00 -9.05
CA SER A 18 -4.80 -14.07 -10.46
C SER A 18 -3.46 -14.86 -10.74
N PHE A 19 -2.68 -15.22 -9.73
CA PHE A 19 -1.40 -16.03 -9.67
C PHE A 19 -1.31 -17.11 -8.51
N GLY A 20 -2.37 -17.85 -8.16
CA GLY A 20 -2.33 -18.99 -7.21
C GLY A 20 -1.94 -18.80 -5.71
N GLY A 21 -2.30 -17.72 -5.02
CA GLY A 21 -2.16 -17.64 -3.55
C GLY A 21 -0.77 -17.29 -3.01
N ARG A 22 0.11 -16.69 -3.82
CA ARG A 22 1.50 -16.33 -3.47
C ARG A 22 1.74 -14.81 -3.38
N CYS A 23 0.71 -14.04 -3.03
CA CYS A 23 0.81 -12.59 -2.89
C CYS A 23 1.39 -12.26 -1.50
N GLY A 24 1.98 -11.07 -1.32
CA GLY A 24 2.52 -10.64 -0.01
C GLY A 24 1.49 -10.46 1.12
N ASN A 25 0.23 -10.83 0.90
CA ASN A 25 -0.87 -10.82 1.87
C ASN A 25 -1.62 -12.17 1.86
N ALA A 26 -1.01 -13.25 1.36
CA ALA A 26 -1.55 -14.60 1.49
C ALA A 26 -1.24 -15.14 2.90
N VAL A 27 -2.16 -15.93 3.47
CA VAL A 27 -1.89 -16.60 4.75
C VAL A 27 -0.93 -17.75 4.49
N HIS A 28 0.30 -17.69 5.02
CA HIS A 28 1.18 -18.85 5.08
C HIS A 28 1.18 -19.45 6.49
N GLU A 29 1.31 -20.77 6.58
CA GLU A 29 1.21 -21.55 7.82
C GLU A 29 2.29 -21.23 8.88
N ASN A 30 3.22 -20.30 8.59
CA ASN A 30 4.34 -19.93 9.47
C ASN A 30 4.48 -18.41 9.73
N ASP A 31 3.51 -17.58 9.37
CA ASP A 31 3.77 -16.14 9.31
C ASP A 31 3.54 -15.37 10.61
N THR A 32 4.56 -14.58 10.94
CA THR A 32 4.51 -13.39 11.80
C THR A 32 3.27 -12.56 11.53
N VAL A 33 2.60 -12.10 12.60
CA VAL A 33 1.39 -11.26 12.53
C VAL A 33 1.60 -10.07 11.59
N MET A 34 0.98 -10.11 10.41
CA MET A 34 0.92 -9.00 9.49
C MET A 34 0.02 -7.91 10.08
N GLN A 35 0.60 -6.77 10.44
CA GLN A 35 -0.17 -5.59 10.84
C GLN A 35 -0.88 -5.02 9.61
N GLY A 36 -2.07 -4.45 9.81
CA GLY A 36 -2.90 -3.94 8.73
C GLY A 36 -3.81 -2.82 9.21
N VAL A 37 -4.36 -2.05 8.27
CA VAL A 37 -5.40 -1.06 8.54
C VAL A 37 -6.75 -1.54 8.02
N VAL A 38 -7.80 -1.26 8.79
CA VAL A 38 -9.18 -1.56 8.46
C VAL A 38 -10.03 -0.32 8.68
N ALA A 39 -10.96 -0.06 7.77
CA ALA A 39 -11.93 1.02 7.95
C ALA A 39 -12.87 0.67 9.12
N THR A 40 -13.08 1.61 10.03
CA THR A 40 -14.02 1.46 11.16
C THR A 40 -15.44 1.91 10.81
N ALA A 41 -15.63 2.53 9.65
CA ALA A 41 -16.90 2.97 9.10
C ALA A 41 -16.89 2.82 7.56
N PRO A 42 -18.06 2.78 6.89
CA PRO A 42 -18.13 2.75 5.43
C PRO A 42 -17.45 3.97 4.79
N ILE A 43 -16.65 3.74 3.74
CA ILE A 43 -15.98 4.80 2.96
C ILE A 43 -16.63 4.84 1.57
N PRO A 44 -17.18 5.98 1.12
CA PRO A 44 -17.73 6.10 -0.22
C PRO A 44 -16.67 5.94 -1.32
N ALA A 45 -17.08 5.42 -2.47
CA ALA A 45 -16.18 5.27 -3.62
C ALA A 45 -15.66 6.65 -4.09
N GLY A 46 -14.35 6.75 -4.27
CA GLY A 46 -13.69 7.97 -4.73
C GLY A 46 -13.21 8.92 -3.64
N GLU A 47 -13.50 8.64 -2.36
CA GLU A 47 -12.94 9.42 -1.25
C GLU A 47 -11.43 9.23 -1.08
N MET A 48 -10.78 10.30 -0.63
CA MET A 48 -9.37 10.26 -0.21
C MET A 48 -9.30 9.76 1.22
N ILE A 49 -8.68 8.60 1.41
CA ILE A 49 -8.59 7.93 2.73
C ILE A 49 -7.45 8.51 3.58
N GLY A 50 -6.36 8.96 2.95
CA GLY A 50 -5.20 9.51 3.63
C GLY A 50 -3.99 9.68 2.71
N GLU A 51 -2.92 10.24 3.25
CA GLU A 51 -1.66 10.48 2.56
C GLU A 51 -0.59 9.44 2.94
N TYR A 52 0.16 8.96 1.95
CA TYR A 52 1.32 8.11 2.19
C TYR A 52 2.55 8.97 2.51
N LEU A 53 2.80 9.16 3.80
CA LEU A 53 3.88 10.00 4.31
C LEU A 53 5.15 9.19 4.59
N GLY A 54 6.30 9.86 4.50
CA GLY A 54 7.61 9.30 4.81
C GLY A 54 8.74 10.21 4.36
N ARG A 55 9.97 9.73 4.51
CA ARG A 55 11.16 10.45 4.05
C ARG A 55 11.29 10.32 2.52
N MET A 56 11.43 11.43 1.81
CA MET A 56 11.74 11.40 0.38
C MET A 56 13.20 10.97 0.15
N GLU A 57 13.39 9.99 -0.74
CA GLU A 57 14.68 9.47 -1.15
C GLU A 57 14.84 9.65 -2.67
N LEU A 58 15.94 10.28 -3.10
CA LEU A 58 16.27 10.46 -4.51
C LEU A 58 17.25 9.37 -4.98
N PHE A 59 16.91 8.69 -6.07
CA PHE A 59 17.75 7.71 -6.73
C PHE A 59 18.44 8.33 -7.94
N ARG A 60 19.74 8.06 -8.07
CA ARG A 60 20.57 8.62 -9.14
C ARG A 60 20.51 7.84 -10.47
N SER A 61 19.81 6.70 -10.53
CA SER A 61 19.69 5.91 -11.76
C SER A 61 18.42 5.03 -11.80
N PRO A 62 17.56 5.16 -12.82
CA PRO A 62 16.38 4.30 -13.01
C PRO A 62 16.75 2.82 -13.18
N ARG A 63 17.97 2.53 -13.68
CA ARG A 63 18.43 1.17 -14.02
C ARG A 63 18.82 0.32 -12.81
N ARG A 64 18.89 0.91 -11.62
CA ARG A 64 19.25 0.25 -10.36
C ARG A 64 18.15 0.26 -9.31
N ILE A 65 16.95 0.75 -9.65
CA ILE A 65 15.77 0.58 -8.80
C ILE A 65 15.28 -0.86 -8.99
N GLN A 66 16.06 -1.79 -8.44
CA GLN A 66 15.76 -3.22 -8.44
C GLN A 66 14.66 -3.57 -7.41
N HIS A 67 14.24 -2.60 -6.61
CA HIS A 67 13.26 -2.77 -5.56
C HIS A 67 12.04 -1.94 -5.93
N CYS A 68 11.02 -2.64 -6.45
CA CYS A 68 9.64 -2.19 -6.50
C CYS A 68 9.15 -1.82 -5.08
N ASN A 69 7.91 -1.35 -4.92
CA ASN A 69 7.35 -1.08 -3.59
C ASN A 69 7.63 -2.26 -2.64
N GLU A 70 8.57 -2.09 -1.70
CA GLU A 70 9.08 -3.15 -0.82
C GLU A 70 9.08 -2.62 0.61
N GLY A 71 8.51 -3.41 1.51
CA GLY A 71 8.22 -2.97 2.87
C GLY A 71 7.42 -1.66 2.85
N THR A 72 7.96 -0.64 3.51
CA THR A 72 7.36 0.69 3.66
C THR A 72 7.88 1.71 2.65
N ARG A 73 8.47 1.27 1.52
CA ARG A 73 8.96 2.17 0.47
C ARG A 73 7.98 2.20 -0.70
N MET A 74 7.53 3.39 -1.07
CA MET A 74 6.67 3.62 -2.25
C MET A 74 7.37 4.48 -3.28
N LEU A 75 7.44 4.00 -4.53
CA LEU A 75 8.03 4.77 -5.64
C LEU A 75 7.08 5.88 -6.11
N LYS A 76 7.65 7.06 -6.37
CA LYS A 76 7.01 8.22 -6.98
C LYS A 76 7.78 8.60 -8.24
N GLY A 77 7.17 8.37 -9.40
CA GLY A 77 7.87 8.52 -10.69
C GLY A 77 9.07 7.58 -10.82
N GLN A 78 10.11 8.01 -11.54
CA GLN A 78 11.25 7.14 -11.88
C GLN A 78 12.47 7.29 -10.95
N CYS A 79 12.54 8.34 -10.14
CA CYS A 79 13.75 8.67 -9.38
C CYS A 79 13.49 9.02 -7.92
N VAL A 80 12.24 9.04 -7.46
CA VAL A 80 11.90 9.39 -6.08
C VAL A 80 11.19 8.21 -5.42
N ALA A 81 11.48 7.94 -4.16
CA ALA A 81 10.62 7.12 -3.31
C ALA A 81 10.30 7.84 -2.01
N ILE A 82 9.21 7.42 -1.40
CA ILE A 82 8.82 7.78 -0.04
C ILE A 82 9.11 6.55 0.83
N ASN A 83 10.01 6.70 1.80
CA ASN A 83 10.35 5.67 2.77
C ASN A 83 9.66 5.97 4.10
N ALA A 84 8.67 5.14 4.46
CA ALA A 84 7.84 5.31 5.63
C ALA A 84 8.32 4.50 6.86
N LEU A 85 9.52 3.91 6.83
CA LEU A 85 10.00 3.00 7.88
C LEU A 85 10.05 3.65 9.28
N ASN A 86 10.56 4.89 9.35
CA ASN A 86 10.77 5.60 10.63
C ASN A 86 9.92 6.87 10.75
N THR A 87 9.33 7.33 9.64
CA THR A 87 8.63 8.62 9.56
C THR A 87 7.27 8.49 8.86
N GLY A 88 6.74 7.27 8.80
CA GLY A 88 5.47 6.95 8.18
C GLY A 88 4.25 7.32 9.03
N GLY A 89 3.11 7.49 8.35
CA GLY A 89 1.79 7.47 8.97
C GLY A 89 1.12 6.09 8.87
N PRO A 90 -0.12 5.93 9.35
CA PRO A 90 -0.85 4.66 9.33
C PRO A 90 -0.95 3.99 7.95
N MET A 91 -0.87 4.79 6.88
CA MET A 91 -0.88 4.29 5.50
C MET A 91 0.32 3.39 5.16
N CYS A 92 1.39 3.36 5.97
CA CYS A 92 2.51 2.44 5.79
C CYS A 92 2.17 0.98 6.16
N LEU A 93 1.05 0.76 6.86
CA LEU A 93 0.53 -0.56 7.23
C LEU A 93 -0.51 -1.07 6.22
N LEU A 94 -0.70 -0.39 5.09
CA LEU A 94 -1.57 -0.89 4.03
C LEU A 94 -0.98 -2.15 3.40
N ASN A 95 -1.75 -3.23 3.46
CA ASN A 95 -1.36 -4.49 2.86
C ASN A 95 -1.67 -4.53 1.37
N HIS A 96 -0.94 -5.40 0.67
CA HIS A 96 -1.26 -5.74 -0.70
C HIS A 96 -2.59 -6.50 -0.80
N SER A 97 -3.37 -6.26 -1.86
CA SER A 97 -4.50 -7.11 -2.23
C SER A 97 -4.50 -7.29 -3.75
N CYS A 98 -4.76 -8.51 -4.21
CA CYS A 98 -4.95 -8.80 -5.63
C CYS A 98 -6.25 -8.20 -6.19
N ASN A 99 -7.22 -7.90 -5.31
CA ASN A 99 -8.45 -7.18 -5.64
C ASN A 99 -8.61 -5.98 -4.68
N PRO A 100 -7.86 -4.90 -4.89
CA PRO A 100 -7.77 -3.81 -3.94
C PRO A 100 -9.03 -2.92 -3.97
N SER A 101 -9.51 -2.50 -2.79
CA SER A 101 -10.61 -1.55 -2.64
C SER A 101 -10.16 -0.09 -2.68
N ALA A 102 -8.86 0.16 -2.56
CA ALA A 102 -8.25 1.48 -2.62
C ALA A 102 -6.98 1.46 -3.49
N ARG A 103 -6.59 2.61 -4.02
CA ARG A 103 -5.38 2.77 -4.84
C ARG A 103 -4.63 4.03 -4.45
N PHE A 104 -3.31 3.99 -4.56
CA PHE A 104 -2.51 5.21 -4.50
C PHE A 104 -2.73 6.03 -5.76
N ARG A 105 -2.91 7.34 -5.58
CA ARG A 105 -2.96 8.31 -6.66
C ARG A 105 -1.96 9.40 -6.37
N GLU A 106 -1.06 9.65 -7.32
CA GLU A 106 -0.19 10.82 -7.24
C GLU A 106 -1.05 12.07 -7.41
N VAL A 107 -0.94 13.01 -6.46
CA VAL A 107 -1.65 14.28 -6.48
C VAL A 107 -0.61 15.38 -6.30
N GLN A 108 -0.65 16.38 -7.17
CA GLN A 108 0.15 17.58 -7.00
C GLN A 108 -0.60 18.55 -6.09
N THR A 109 -0.01 18.83 -4.93
CA THR A 109 -0.52 19.82 -3.98
C THR A 109 0.28 21.11 -4.12
N GLY A 110 -0.37 22.20 -4.59
CA GLY A 110 0.22 23.53 -4.70
C GLY A 110 0.02 24.20 -6.06
N ALA A 111 0.00 25.54 -6.08
CA ALA A 111 -0.05 26.35 -7.30
C ALA A 111 1.35 26.48 -7.94
N GLY A 112 1.95 25.35 -8.30
CA GLY A 112 3.20 25.31 -9.08
C GLY A 112 2.86 25.08 -10.54
N SER A 113 3.35 25.94 -11.43
CA SER A 113 3.21 25.81 -12.88
C SER A 113 3.50 24.39 -13.35
N ARG A 114 2.71 23.90 -14.31
CA ARG A 114 2.96 22.63 -15.02
C ARG A 114 4.42 22.57 -15.47
N SER A 115 5.25 21.82 -14.77
CA SER A 115 6.48 21.28 -15.35
C SER A 115 6.16 19.85 -15.78
N SER A 116 6.05 19.68 -17.10
CA SER A 116 6.00 18.38 -17.74
C SER A 116 7.29 17.62 -17.42
N TRP A 117 7.16 16.41 -16.89
CA TRP A 117 8.20 15.39 -16.94
C TRP A 117 7.84 14.39 -18.03
#